data_AF-A0A0F7JMB8-F1
#
_entry.id   AF-A0A0F7JMB8-F1
#
_cell.length_a   1.000
_cell.length_b   1.000
_cell.length_c   1.000
_cell.angle_alpha   90.00
_cell.angle_beta   90.00
_cell.angle_gamma   90.00
#
_symmetry.space_group_name_H-M   'P 1'
#
loop_
_entity.id
_entity.type
_entity.pdbx_description
1 polymer ?
#
loop_
_entity_poly.entity_id
_entity_poly.type
_entity_poly.pdbx_seq_one_letter_code
_entity_poly.pdbx_strand_id
1 'polypeptide(L)'
;MRAIGKMTQGFTLIELLIVVAIIGILAAVLTPNLVSARNKAHDGAAMGYGRHMLAYATSWLTNDPKNKVADMPSDCNDTAYVAEGASSSLPVSVQTCEVVKLSAGAYGVKVKSLSGNEYTFSN
;
A
#
# COMPACT_ATOMS: atom_id res chain seq x y z
N MET A 1 -28.03 -57.08 -28.14
CA MET A 1 -27.80 -55.74 -27.57
C MET A 1 -26.79 -55.89 -26.43
N ARG A 2 -25.55 -55.41 -26.60
CA ARG A 2 -24.52 -55.48 -25.54
C ARG A 2 -24.65 -54.23 -24.67
N ALA A 3 -24.93 -54.40 -23.38
CA ALA A 3 -24.91 -53.31 -22.43
C ALA A 3 -23.45 -52.91 -22.17
N ILE A 4 -23.10 -51.69 -22.57
CA ILE A 4 -21.83 -51.05 -22.18
C ILE A 4 -22.02 -50.63 -20.72
N GLY A 5 -21.43 -51.41 -19.80
CA GLY A 5 -21.34 -51.03 -18.40
C GLY A 5 -20.51 -49.76 -18.28
N LYS A 6 -21.12 -48.67 -17.81
CA LYS A 6 -20.39 -47.44 -17.46
C LYS A 6 -19.46 -47.77 -16.30
N MET A 7 -18.16 -47.86 -16.58
CA MET A 7 -17.13 -47.94 -15.53
C MET A 7 -17.16 -46.64 -14.75
N THR A 8 -17.63 -46.67 -13.51
CA THR A 8 -17.48 -45.55 -12.59
C THR A 8 -16.01 -45.49 -12.18
N GLN A 9 -15.24 -44.55 -12.72
CA GLN A 9 -13.89 -44.28 -12.24
C GLN A 9 -14.02 -43.59 -10.87
N GLY A 10 -13.71 -44.33 -9.81
CA GLY A 10 -13.57 -43.77 -8.47
C GLY A 10 -12.24 -43.03 -8.35
N PHE A 11 -12.26 -41.86 -7.71
CA PHE A 11 -11.04 -41.14 -7.30
C PHE A 11 -10.40 -41.89 -6.14
N THR A 12 -9.12 -42.24 -6.23
CA THR A 12 -8.44 -42.97 -5.16
C THR A 12 -8.01 -42.02 -4.04
N LEU A 13 -8.04 -42.50 -2.79
CA LEU A 13 -7.55 -41.71 -1.64
C LEU A 13 -6.06 -41.37 -1.78
N ILE A 14 -5.27 -42.25 -2.43
CA ILE A 14 -3.85 -42.02 -2.67
C ILE A 14 -3.60 -40.92 -3.70
N GLU A 15 -4.44 -40.82 -4.75
CA GLU A 15 -4.39 -39.70 -5.69
C GLU A 15 -4.67 -38.37 -4.99
N LEU A 16 -5.67 -38.31 -4.10
CA LEU A 16 -5.95 -37.10 -3.32
C LEU A 16 -4.77 -36.73 -2.43
N LEU A 17 -4.15 -37.72 -1.78
CA LEU A 17 -3.06 -37.53 -0.83
C LEU A 17 -1.81 -36.96 -1.52
N ILE A 18 -1.44 -37.47 -2.69
CA ILE A 18 -0.29 -36.96 -3.44
C ILE A 18 -0.55 -35.53 -3.94
N VAL A 19 -1.77 -35.21 -4.36
CA VAL A 19 -2.13 -33.87 -4.83
C VAL A 19 -1.97 -32.84 -3.71
N VAL A 20 -2.51 -33.10 -2.51
CA VAL A 20 -2.34 -32.16 -1.39
C VAL A 20 -0.89 -32.06 -0.93
N ALA A 21 -0.11 -33.15 -1.04
CA ALA A 21 1.32 -33.12 -0.74
C ALA A 21 2.08 -32.20 -1.71
N ILE A 22 1.80 -32.27 -3.02
CA ILE A 22 2.44 -31.40 -4.02
C ILE A 22 2.01 -29.94 -3.84
N ILE A 23 0.71 -29.67 -3.63
CA ILE A 23 0.21 -28.31 -3.36
C ILE A 23 0.88 -27.74 -2.10
N GLY A 24 1.06 -28.55 -1.05
CA GLY A 24 1.75 -28.15 0.17
C GLY A 24 3.20 -27.70 -0.07
N ILE A 25 3.95 -28.45 -0.88
CA ILE A 25 5.35 -28.10 -1.24
C ILE A 25 5.39 -26.79 -2.04
N LEU A 26 4.52 -26.64 -3.05
CA LEU A 26 4.46 -25.42 -3.85
C LEU A 26 4.08 -24.20 -3.01
N ALA A 27 3.07 -24.32 -2.14
CA ALA A 27 2.62 -23.25 -1.26
C ALA A 27 3.73 -22.80 -0.29
N ALA A 28 4.52 -23.75 0.25
CA ALA A 28 5.61 -23.44 1.16
C ALA A 28 6.70 -22.57 0.51
N VAL A 29 7.06 -22.85 -0.75
CA VAL A 29 8.08 -22.07 -1.47
C VAL A 29 7.54 -20.72 -1.96
N LEU A 30 6.26 -20.66 -2.36
CA LEU A 30 5.67 -19.45 -2.96
C LEU A 30 5.26 -18.39 -1.93
N THR A 31 4.81 -18.80 -0.75
CA THR A 31 4.31 -17.88 0.31
C THR A 31 5.30 -16.77 0.70
N PRO A 32 6.59 -17.03 1.00
CA PRO A 32 7.51 -15.96 1.40
C PRO A 32 7.76 -14.95 0.28
N ASN A 33 7.85 -15.40 -0.97
CA ASN A 33 8.03 -14.51 -2.12
C ASN A 33 6.79 -13.61 -2.32
N LEU A 34 5.59 -14.17 -2.19
CA LEU A 34 4.34 -13.40 -2.28
C LEU A 34 4.27 -12.31 -1.20
N VAL A 35 4.64 -12.61 0.05
CA VAL A 35 4.66 -11.60 1.13
C VAL A 35 5.65 -10.47 0.81
N SER A 36 6.86 -10.80 0.35
CA SER A 36 7.85 -9.80 -0.06
C SER A 36 7.36 -8.92 -1.22
N ALA A 37 6.75 -9.53 -2.25
CA ALA A 37 6.19 -8.80 -3.38
C ALA A 37 5.06 -7.85 -2.97
N ARG A 38 4.17 -8.31 -2.07
CA ARG A 38 3.09 -7.46 -1.52
C ARG A 38 3.65 -6.29 -0.72
N ASN A 39 4.65 -6.52 0.13
CA ASN A 39 5.28 -5.45 0.90
C ASN A 39 5.92 -4.39 0.00
N LYS A 40 6.62 -4.81 -1.06
CA LYS A 40 7.17 -3.89 -2.08
C LYS A 40 6.10 -3.09 -2.80
N ALA A 41 4.95 -3.70 -3.09
CA ALA A 41 3.82 -2.98 -3.69
C ALA A 41 3.23 -1.93 -2.73
N HIS A 42 3.10 -2.26 -1.45
CA HIS A 42 2.68 -1.29 -0.42
C HIS A 42 3.68 -0.15 -0.26
N ASP A 43 4.98 -0.44 -0.29
CA ASP A 43 6.05 0.58 -0.26
C ASP A 43 5.98 1.49 -1.47
N GLY A 44 5.81 0.93 -2.67
CA GLY A 44 5.64 1.69 -3.91
C GLY A 44 4.45 2.64 -3.86
N ALA A 45 3.30 2.15 -3.38
CA ALA A 45 2.09 2.95 -3.20
C ALA A 45 2.28 4.05 -2.15
N ALA A 46 2.94 3.76 -1.02
CA ALA A 46 3.20 4.74 0.02
C ALA A 46 4.14 5.86 -0.45
N MET A 47 5.21 5.51 -1.17
CA MET A 47 6.11 6.49 -1.78
C MET A 47 5.39 7.37 -2.80
N GLY A 48 4.52 6.79 -3.63
CA GLY A 48 3.67 7.55 -4.56
C GLY A 48 2.77 8.53 -3.82
N TYR A 49 2.07 8.05 -2.79
CA TYR A 49 1.21 8.89 -1.95
C TYR A 49 1.99 10.04 -1.29
N GLY A 50 3.17 9.79 -0.71
CA GLY A 50 4.00 10.84 -0.10
C GLY A 50 4.42 11.94 -1.07
N ARG A 51 4.71 11.60 -2.34
CA ARG A 51 5.01 12.59 -3.39
C ARG A 51 3.79 13.39 -3.81
N HIS A 52 2.64 12.75 -3.94
CA HIS A 52 1.37 13.46 -4.20
C HIS A 52 1.02 14.39 -3.04
N MET A 53 1.25 13.93 -1.82
CA MET A 53 1.03 14.74 -0.62
C MET A 53 1.93 15.97 -0.60
N LEU A 54 3.19 15.84 -0.99
CA LEU A 54 4.07 17.00 -1.13
C LEU A 54 3.49 18.02 -2.13
N ALA A 55 2.93 17.55 -3.26
CA ALA A 55 2.27 18.41 -4.23
C ALA A 55 1.03 19.12 -3.65
N TYR A 56 0.16 18.42 -2.91
CA TYR A 56 -1.00 19.04 -2.24
C TYR A 56 -0.56 20.05 -1.17
N ALA A 57 0.52 19.76 -0.46
CA ALA A 57 1.08 20.66 0.54
C ALA A 57 1.65 21.93 -0.13
N THR A 58 2.30 21.78 -1.30
CA THR A 58 2.76 22.90 -2.12
C THR A 58 1.60 23.73 -2.64
N SER A 59 0.52 23.09 -3.11
CA SER A 59 -0.62 23.80 -3.70
C SER A 59 -1.34 24.62 -2.63
N TRP A 60 -1.55 24.05 -1.43
CA TRP A 60 -2.10 24.76 -0.29
C TRP A 60 -1.31 26.04 0.05
N LEU A 61 0.02 25.96 0.08
CA LEU A 61 0.87 27.12 0.35
C LEU A 61 0.75 28.20 -0.72
N THR A 62 0.55 27.81 -1.99
CA THR A 62 0.44 28.75 -3.11
C THR A 62 -0.97 29.30 -3.34
N ASN A 63 -2.00 28.67 -2.75
CA ASN A 63 -3.40 29.04 -2.98
C ASN A 63 -3.78 30.38 -2.29
N ASP A 64 -3.31 30.62 -1.06
CA ASP A 64 -3.54 31.88 -0.33
C ASP A 64 -2.19 32.50 0.11
N PRO A 65 -1.93 33.79 -0.17
CA PRO A 65 -0.75 34.51 0.32
C PRO A 65 -0.56 34.52 1.85
N LYS A 66 -1.62 34.25 2.61
CA LYS A 66 -1.57 34.13 4.09
C LYS A 66 -1.01 32.80 4.55
N ASN A 67 -1.05 31.76 3.71
CA ASN A 67 -0.58 30.43 4.09
C ASN A 67 0.95 30.44 4.18
N LYS A 68 1.45 29.97 5.33
CA LYS A 68 2.88 29.86 5.59
C LYS A 68 3.21 28.44 5.97
N VAL A 69 4.47 28.07 5.75
CA VAL A 69 5.00 26.77 6.19
C VAL A 69 4.86 26.57 7.70
N ALA A 70 4.92 27.66 8.47
CA ALA A 70 4.66 27.64 9.91
C ALA A 70 3.25 27.16 10.27
N ASP A 71 2.28 27.37 9.39
CA ASP A 71 0.85 27.12 9.61
C ASP A 71 0.37 25.83 8.95
N MET A 72 1.25 25.10 8.26
CA MET A 72 0.90 23.82 7.63
C MET A 72 0.35 22.82 8.68
N PRO A 73 -0.81 22.21 8.44
CA PRO A 73 -1.29 21.10 9.24
C PRO A 73 -0.33 19.92 9.15
N SER A 74 -0.09 19.23 10.27
CA SER A 74 0.75 18.02 10.30
C SER A 74 0.04 16.80 9.74
N ASP A 75 -1.28 16.74 9.85
CA ASP A 75 -2.06 15.57 9.41
C ASP A 75 -2.30 15.61 7.90
N CYS A 76 -1.92 14.55 7.19
CA CYS A 76 -2.09 14.49 5.74
C CYS A 76 -3.55 14.41 5.27
N ASN A 77 -4.49 14.08 6.17
CA ASN A 77 -5.93 14.06 5.88
C ASN A 77 -6.62 15.35 6.34
N ASP A 78 -5.86 16.38 6.73
CA ASP A 78 -6.45 17.65 7.14
C ASP A 78 -7.30 18.23 6.00
N THR A 79 -8.43 18.84 6.35
CA THR A 79 -9.34 19.50 5.42
C THR A 79 -8.64 20.50 4.51
N ALA A 80 -7.56 21.13 4.96
CA ALA A 80 -6.70 22.01 4.18
C ALA A 80 -6.16 21.30 2.92
N TYR A 81 -5.66 20.07 3.07
CA TYR A 81 -5.12 19.30 1.95
C TYR A 81 -6.21 18.57 1.17
N VAL A 82 -7.29 18.17 1.83
CA VAL A 82 -8.46 17.57 1.15
C VAL A 82 -9.10 18.57 0.18
N ALA A 83 -9.13 19.86 0.53
CA ALA A 83 -9.57 20.93 -0.36
C ALA A 83 -8.68 21.06 -1.62
N GLU A 84 -7.41 20.67 -1.52
CA GLU A 84 -6.43 20.64 -2.61
C GLU A 84 -6.44 19.32 -3.41
N GLY A 85 -7.30 18.37 -3.04
CA GLY A 85 -7.44 17.09 -3.72
C GLY A 85 -6.75 15.91 -3.04
N ALA A 86 -6.25 16.06 -1.81
CA ALA A 86 -5.82 14.93 -1.00
C ALA A 86 -7.02 14.04 -0.59
N SER A 87 -6.77 12.76 -0.31
CA SER A 87 -7.80 11.86 0.17
C SER A 87 -8.20 12.18 1.61
N SER A 88 -9.49 12.08 1.95
CA SER A 88 -9.99 12.28 3.32
C SER A 88 -9.64 11.14 4.29
N SER A 89 -8.99 10.09 3.79
CA SER A 89 -8.53 8.94 4.56
C SER A 89 -7.22 8.41 3.97
N LEU A 90 -6.38 7.83 4.82
CA LEU A 90 -5.14 7.18 4.38
C LEU A 90 -5.44 5.94 3.53
N PRO A 91 -4.74 5.74 2.40
CA PRO A 91 -4.81 4.50 1.65
C PRO A 91 -4.34 3.31 2.51
N VAL A 92 -4.87 2.11 2.26
CA VAL A 92 -4.50 0.89 3.00
C VAL A 92 -3.01 0.55 2.97
N SER A 93 -2.26 1.06 2.00
CA SER A 93 -0.82 0.87 1.88
C SER A 93 0.00 1.83 2.75
N VAL A 94 -0.63 2.83 3.37
CA VAL A 94 0.00 3.86 4.21
C VAL A 94 -0.51 3.71 5.64
N GLN A 95 0.41 3.46 6.56
CA GLN A 95 0.11 3.34 7.99
C GLN A 95 -0.02 4.71 8.65
N THR A 96 0.93 5.61 8.39
CA THR A 96 0.91 7.00 8.89
C THR A 96 1.42 7.95 7.83
N CYS A 97 0.95 9.20 7.88
CA CYS A 97 1.48 10.28 7.05
C CYS A 97 1.49 11.55 7.89
N GLU A 98 2.61 12.28 7.84
CA GLU A 98 2.82 13.52 8.56
C GLU A 98 3.51 14.55 7.65
N VAL A 99 2.96 15.75 7.57
CA VAL A 99 3.65 16.90 6.98
C VAL A 99 4.54 17.55 8.03
N VAL A 100 5.84 17.53 7.79
CA VAL A 100 6.87 18.01 8.72
C VAL A 100 7.39 19.38 8.29
N LYS A 101 7.46 20.29 9.26
CA LYS A 101 8.06 21.61 9.10
C LYS A 101 9.56 21.49 9.30
N LEU A 102 10.34 21.93 8.33
CA LEU A 102 11.80 21.98 8.41
C LEU A 102 12.24 23.41 8.73
N SER A 103 13.50 23.56 9.10
CA SER A 103 14.08 24.87 9.39
C SER A 103 14.10 25.77 8.15
N ALA A 104 14.02 27.09 8.35
CA ALA A 104 14.12 28.12 7.29
C ALA A 104 12.97 28.12 6.25
N GLY A 105 11.77 27.66 6.61
CA GLY A 105 10.61 27.70 5.70
C GLY A 105 10.59 26.57 4.69
N ALA A 106 11.43 25.54 4.87
CA ALA A 106 11.30 24.28 4.15
C ALA A 106 10.25 23.38 4.83
N TYR A 107 9.69 22.44 4.08
CA TYR A 107 8.76 21.44 4.59
C TYR A 107 8.96 20.12 3.85
N GLY A 108 8.43 19.06 4.43
CA GLY A 108 8.41 17.75 3.82
C GLY A 108 7.22 16.94 4.26
N VAL A 109 7.11 15.74 3.70
CA VAL A 109 6.10 14.74 4.04
C VAL A 109 6.81 13.45 4.43
N LYS A 110 6.49 12.95 5.61
CA LYS A 110 6.86 11.61 6.08
C LYS A 110 5.69 10.67 5.87
N VAL A 111 5.94 9.53 5.24
CA VAL A 111 4.95 8.47 5.07
C VAL A 111 5.54 7.16 5.56
N LYS A 112 4.76 6.43 6.37
CA LYS A 112 5.07 5.07 6.77
C LYS A 112 4.20 4.12 5.99
N SER A 113 4.79 3.17 5.28
CA SER A 113 4.04 2.14 4.55
C SER A 113 3.49 1.09 5.51
N LEU A 114 2.52 0.31 5.04
CA LEU A 114 1.98 -0.84 5.77
C LEU A 114 3.06 -1.90 6.08
N SER A 115 4.14 -1.96 5.30
CA SER A 115 5.26 -2.88 5.55
C SER A 115 6.12 -2.45 6.75
N GLY A 116 5.95 -1.20 7.23
CA GLY A 116 6.69 -0.61 8.34
C GLY A 116 7.83 0.32 7.91
N ASN A 117 8.13 0.42 6.61
CA ASN A 117 9.17 1.29 6.08
C ASN A 117 8.73 2.76 6.09
N GLU A 118 9.63 3.66 6.46
CA GLU A 118 9.38 5.11 6.49
C GLU A 118 10.11 5.81 5.35
N TYR A 119 9.43 6.73 4.69
CA TYR A 119 9.95 7.53 3.58
C TYR A 119 9.68 9.00 3.85
N THR A 120 10.69 9.83 3.69
CA THR A 120 10.58 11.29 3.82
C THR A 120 10.85 11.96 2.49
N PHE A 121 9.98 12.90 2.12
CA PHE A 121 10.10 13.70 0.92
C PHE A 121 10.13 15.18 1.33
N SER A 122 11.20 15.90 1.05
CA SER A 122 11.30 17.33 1.30
C SER A 122 11.28 18.12 0.00
N ASN A 123 10.77 19.35 0.05
CA ASN A 123 10.95 20.35 -1.01
C ASN A 123 12.23 21.16 -0.79
#